data_AF-A0A7R9QXK7-F1
#
_entry.id   AF-A0A7R9QXK7-F1
#
_cell.length_a   1.000
_cell.length_b   1.000
_cell.length_c   1.000
_cell.angle_alpha   90.00
_cell.angle_beta   90.00
_cell.angle_gamma   90.00
#
_symmetry.space_group_name_H-M   'P 1'
#
loop_
_entity.id
_entity.type
_entity.pdbx_description
1 polymer ?
#
loop_
_entity_poly.entity_id
_entity_poly.type
_entity_poly.pdbx_seq_one_letter_code
_entity_poly.pdbx_strand_id
1 'polypeptide(L)'
;MSSKRSKAKRNKGTTLEEHNEGTTLLPGRRPCLCEASKHQLVANCLNCGRIVCAQEGTGSCFTCGQTVMTREQRQELKIQQNIKQLAIDELLSAAESKPMVSTGLKDIAASFEAHRNLEKAIGHK
;
A
#
# COMPACT_ATOMS: atom_id res chain seq x y z
N MET A 1 -7.72 -22.63 -67.72
CA MET A 1 -8.68 -21.54 -67.51
C MET A 1 -8.48 -20.97 -66.12
N SER A 2 -7.82 -19.83 -66.05
CA SER A 2 -7.59 -19.05 -64.84
C SER A 2 -8.92 -18.63 -64.22
N SER A 3 -9.05 -18.72 -62.90
CA SER A 3 -10.03 -17.93 -62.15
C SER A 3 -9.48 -17.63 -60.76
N LYS A 4 -8.79 -16.49 -60.69
CA LYS A 4 -8.53 -15.75 -59.46
C LYS A 4 -9.87 -15.22 -58.96
N ARG A 5 -10.19 -15.40 -57.67
CA ARG A 5 -11.17 -14.53 -57.00
C ARG A 5 -10.76 -14.23 -55.57
N SER A 6 -11.03 -12.99 -55.21
CA SER A 6 -10.42 -12.12 -54.21
C SER A 6 -11.00 -12.25 -52.79
N LYS A 7 -10.20 -11.73 -51.84
CA LYS A 7 -10.39 -11.57 -50.39
C LYS A 7 -11.79 -11.14 -49.93
N ALA A 8 -12.21 -11.66 -48.77
CA ALA A 8 -12.97 -10.88 -47.78
C ALA A 8 -12.61 -11.33 -46.36
N LYS A 9 -11.77 -10.53 -45.70
CA LYS A 9 -11.40 -10.66 -44.28
C LYS A 9 -12.59 -10.18 -43.43
N ARG A 10 -13.33 -11.09 -42.82
CA ARG A 10 -14.37 -10.74 -41.84
C ARG A 10 -13.74 -10.71 -40.44
N ASN A 11 -13.27 -9.53 -40.06
CA ASN A 11 -13.04 -9.22 -38.65
C ASN A 11 -14.42 -9.08 -37.99
N LYS A 12 -14.85 -10.06 -37.19
CA LYS A 12 -15.96 -9.85 -36.27
C LYS A 12 -15.37 -9.57 -34.88
N GLY A 13 -14.94 -8.32 -34.69
CA GLY A 13 -14.74 -7.78 -33.35
C GLY A 13 -16.11 -7.71 -32.70
N THR A 14 -16.40 -8.67 -31.82
CA THR A 14 -17.54 -8.58 -30.93
C THR A 14 -17.10 -7.75 -29.73
N THR A 15 -17.22 -6.43 -29.83
CA THR A 15 -17.50 -5.64 -28.63
C THR A 15 -18.93 -6.01 -28.24
N LEU A 16 -19.04 -7.05 -27.41
CA LEU A 16 -20.27 -7.29 -26.67
C LEU A 16 -20.34 -6.14 -25.68
N GLU A 17 -20.96 -5.04 -26.09
CA GLU A 17 -21.48 -4.04 -25.17
C GLU A 17 -22.54 -4.79 -24.36
N GLU A 18 -22.14 -5.25 -23.19
CA GLU A 18 -22.99 -6.00 -22.27
C GLU A 18 -24.18 -5.10 -21.89
N HIS A 19 -25.38 -5.58 -22.21
CA HIS A 19 -26.64 -4.96 -21.83
C HIS A 19 -26.67 -4.78 -20.32
N ASN A 20 -26.48 -3.54 -19.89
CA ASN A 20 -26.39 -3.21 -18.49
C ASN A 20 -27.59 -2.37 -18.05
N GLU A 21 -28.77 -2.95 -18.16
CA GLU A 21 -29.98 -2.44 -17.51
C GLU A 21 -30.03 -2.96 -16.07
N GLY A 22 -29.13 -2.43 -15.23
CA GLY A 22 -29.08 -2.76 -13.80
C GLY A 22 -28.08 -1.99 -12.94
N THR A 23 -27.40 -0.95 -13.45
CA THR A 23 -26.15 -0.42 -12.87
C THR A 23 -26.16 1.01 -12.33
N THR A 24 -27.33 1.58 -12.05
CA THR A 24 -27.32 2.89 -11.40
C THR A 24 -26.84 2.76 -9.95
N LEU A 25 -25.58 3.10 -9.71
CA LEU A 25 -25.02 3.24 -8.37
C LEU A 25 -25.67 4.45 -7.69
N LEU A 26 -26.27 4.23 -6.53
CA LEU A 26 -26.79 5.28 -5.68
C LEU A 26 -25.63 6.02 -5.01
N PRO A 27 -25.78 7.34 -4.74
CA PRO A 27 -24.77 8.11 -4.07
C PRO A 27 -24.50 7.56 -2.66
N GLY A 28 -23.21 7.47 -2.34
CA GLY A 28 -22.74 7.03 -1.03
C GLY A 28 -22.69 5.52 -0.84
N ARG A 29 -21.98 5.13 0.23
CA ARG A 29 -21.81 3.73 0.63
C ARG A 29 -23.04 3.24 1.36
N ARG A 30 -23.64 2.14 0.91
CA ARG A 30 -24.84 1.57 1.53
C ARG A 30 -24.88 0.06 1.38
N PRO A 31 -25.58 -0.67 2.26
CA PRO A 31 -25.70 -2.10 2.15
C PRO A 31 -26.40 -2.49 0.83
N CYS A 32 -25.87 -3.52 0.19
CA CYS A 32 -26.46 -4.11 -1.00
C CYS A 32 -26.48 -5.63 -0.85
N LEU A 33 -27.62 -6.25 -1.18
CA LEU A 33 -27.81 -7.69 -1.09
C LEU A 33 -27.69 -8.37 -2.45
N CYS A 34 -27.12 -7.69 -3.46
CA CYS A 34 -27.03 -8.27 -4.79
C CYS A 34 -25.92 -9.32 -4.93
N GLU A 35 -24.96 -9.39 -3.99
CA GLU A 35 -23.84 -10.35 -4.07
C GLU A 35 -23.12 -10.31 -5.44
N ALA A 36 -22.95 -9.10 -5.98
CA ALA A 36 -22.38 -8.81 -7.29
C ALA A 36 -23.16 -9.37 -8.51
N SER A 37 -24.42 -9.81 -8.34
CA SER A 37 -25.29 -10.19 -9.47
C SER A 37 -25.78 -9.00 -10.29
N LYS A 38 -25.89 -7.81 -9.68
CA LYS A 38 -26.36 -6.57 -10.34
C LYS A 38 -25.28 -5.51 -10.52
N HIS A 39 -24.32 -5.47 -9.60
CA HIS A 39 -23.23 -4.50 -9.60
C HIS A 39 -21.90 -5.24 -9.71
N GLN A 40 -20.86 -4.59 -10.25
CA GLN A 40 -19.54 -5.18 -10.37
C GLN A 40 -19.00 -5.70 -9.02
N LEU A 41 -18.35 -6.87 -9.05
CA LEU A 41 -17.65 -7.43 -7.91
C LEU A 41 -16.49 -6.50 -7.49
N VAL A 42 -16.44 -6.15 -6.21
CA VAL A 42 -15.32 -5.39 -5.62
C VAL A 42 -14.34 -6.34 -4.95
N ALA A 43 -14.83 -7.17 -4.01
CA ALA A 43 -14.04 -8.17 -3.31
C ALA A 43 -14.95 -9.10 -2.49
N ASN A 44 -14.40 -10.24 -2.08
CA ASN A 44 -14.98 -11.03 -1.00
C ASN A 44 -14.42 -10.53 0.34
N CYS A 45 -15.26 -10.48 1.37
CA CYS A 45 -14.78 -10.27 2.72
C CYS A 45 -13.96 -11.48 3.16
N LEU A 46 -12.67 -11.29 3.43
CA LEU A 46 -11.79 -12.41 3.82
C LEU A 46 -12.06 -12.93 5.23
N ASN A 47 -12.90 -12.25 6.02
CA ASN A 47 -13.27 -12.70 7.36
C ASN A 47 -14.53 -13.58 7.37
N CYS A 48 -15.58 -13.19 6.64
CA CYS A 48 -16.86 -13.92 6.64
C CYS A 48 -17.29 -14.48 5.28
N GLY A 49 -16.49 -14.30 4.23
CA GLY A 49 -16.76 -14.81 2.88
C GLY A 49 -17.79 -14.02 2.06
N ARG A 50 -18.51 -13.07 2.66
CA ARG A 50 -19.55 -12.29 1.95
C ARG A 50 -18.99 -11.56 0.73
N ILE A 51 -19.71 -11.65 -0.40
CA ILE A 51 -19.41 -10.98 -1.66
C ILE A 51 -19.84 -9.51 -1.58
N VAL A 52 -18.90 -8.59 -1.82
CA VAL A 52 -19.12 -7.14 -1.79
C VAL A 52 -19.10 -6.57 -3.21
N CYS A 53 -20.14 -5.80 -3.54
CA CYS A 53 -20.33 -5.23 -4.88
C CYS A 53 -20.02 -3.72 -4.93
N ALA A 54 -20.02 -3.13 -6.12
CA ALA A 54 -19.65 -1.72 -6.33
C ALA A 54 -20.49 -0.71 -5.53
N GLN A 55 -21.79 -0.96 -5.28
CA GLN A 55 -22.63 -0.11 -4.44
C GLN A 55 -22.17 -0.05 -2.98
N GLU A 56 -21.66 -1.17 -2.47
CA GLU A 56 -21.12 -1.27 -1.12
C GLU A 56 -19.66 -0.79 -1.08
N GLY A 57 -18.93 -0.93 -2.18
CA GLY A 57 -17.55 -0.46 -2.31
C GLY A 57 -16.60 -1.03 -1.27
N THR A 58 -15.43 -0.39 -1.14
CA THR A 58 -14.43 -0.71 -0.13
C THR A 58 -14.82 -0.12 1.23
N GLY A 59 -14.32 -0.70 2.33
CA GLY A 59 -14.64 -0.29 3.70
C GLY A 59 -15.13 -1.45 4.58
N SER A 60 -15.74 -1.14 5.73
CA SER A 60 -16.20 -2.14 6.69
C SER A 60 -17.30 -3.04 6.12
N CYS A 61 -17.12 -4.36 6.16
CA CYS A 61 -18.13 -5.32 5.72
C CYS A 61 -19.44 -5.09 6.49
N PHE A 62 -20.56 -4.93 5.78
CA PHE A 62 -21.88 -4.73 6.41
C PHE A 62 -22.38 -5.95 7.20
N THR A 63 -21.69 -7.09 7.15
CA THR A 63 -22.04 -8.29 7.93
C THR A 63 -21.16 -8.46 9.17
N CYS A 64 -19.83 -8.42 9.03
CA CYS A 64 -18.91 -8.69 10.15
C CYS A 64 -18.06 -7.50 10.59
N GLY A 65 -18.21 -6.33 9.96
CA GLY A 65 -17.46 -5.11 10.28
C GLY A 65 -16.02 -5.08 9.77
N GLN A 66 -15.42 -6.21 9.40
CA GLN A 66 -14.03 -6.26 8.92
C GLN A 66 -13.80 -5.50 7.62
N THR A 67 -12.64 -4.85 7.50
CA THR A 67 -12.29 -4.03 6.33
C THR A 67 -12.15 -4.87 5.07
N VAL A 68 -12.90 -4.49 4.05
CA VAL A 68 -12.85 -5.03 2.70
C VAL A 68 -12.15 -4.02 1.80
N MET A 69 -11.20 -4.51 1.02
CA MET A 69 -10.36 -3.74 0.11
C MET A 69 -10.14 -4.55 -1.16
N THR A 70 -9.91 -3.89 -2.29
CA THR A 70 -9.64 -4.57 -3.56
C THR A 70 -8.31 -5.31 -3.50
N ARG A 71 -8.08 -6.19 -4.49
CA ARG A 71 -6.82 -6.94 -4.59
C ARG A 71 -5.63 -6.00 -4.75
N GLU A 72 -5.79 -4.97 -5.57
CA GLU A 72 -4.77 -3.97 -5.89
C GLU A 72 -4.41 -3.16 -4.65
N GLN A 73 -5.42 -2.67 -3.92
CA GLN A 73 -5.21 -1.95 -2.65
C GLN A 73 -4.45 -2.81 -1.64
N ARG A 74 -4.80 -4.11 -1.53
CA ARG A 74 -4.10 -5.04 -0.65
C ARG A 74 -2.65 -5.28 -1.08
N GLN A 75 -2.38 -5.34 -2.37
CA GLN A 75 -1.02 -5.50 -2.89
C GLN A 75 -0.17 -4.26 -2.60
N GLU A 76 -0.72 -3.08 -2.84
CA GLU A 76 -0.05 -1.80 -2.54
C GLU A 76 0.32 -1.70 -1.06
N LEU A 77 -0.60 -2.03 -0.15
CA LEU A 77 -0.33 -2.04 1.29
C LEU A 77 0.81 -3.02 1.66
N LYS A 78 0.87 -4.20 1.03
CA LYS A 78 1.96 -5.16 1.26
C LYS A 78 3.31 -4.60 0.80
N ILE A 79 3.34 -3.97 -0.37
CA ILE A 79 4.56 -3.34 -0.89
C ILE A 79 5.04 -2.26 0.07
N GLN A 80 4.15 -1.38 0.52
CA GLN A 80 4.47 -0.34 1.50
C GLN A 80 4.99 -0.90 2.82
N GLN A 81 4.40 -1.99 3.31
CA GLN A 81 4.87 -2.68 4.52
C GLN A 81 6.28 -3.24 4.33
N ASN A 82 6.56 -3.89 3.19
CA ASN A 82 7.88 -4.41 2.88
C ASN A 82 8.92 -3.30 2.83
N ILE A 83 8.62 -2.18 2.15
CA ILE A 83 9.52 -1.02 2.08
C ILE A 83 9.81 -0.46 3.47
N LYS A 84 8.78 -0.31 4.32
CA LYS A 84 8.93 0.15 5.70
C LYS A 84 9.80 -0.80 6.53
N GLN A 85 9.61 -2.10 6.39
CA GLN A 85 10.41 -3.09 7.11
C GLN A 85 11.88 -3.02 6.68
N LEU A 86 12.15 -2.97 5.38
CA LEU A 86 13.52 -2.82 4.84
C LEU A 86 14.20 -1.55 5.37
N ALA A 87 13.49 -0.43 5.42
CA ALA A 87 14.02 0.82 5.95
C ALA A 87 14.34 0.75 7.45
N ILE A 88 13.48 0.07 8.24
CA ILE A 88 13.73 -0.16 9.67
C ILE A 88 14.96 -1.04 9.86
N ASP A 89 15.08 -2.13 9.11
CA ASP A 89 16.19 -3.07 9.20
C ASP A 89 17.53 -2.38 8.86
N GLU A 90 17.55 -1.51 7.83
CA GLU A 90 18.72 -0.70 7.47
C GLU A 90 19.13 0.23 8.62
N LEU A 91 18.18 0.95 9.23
CA LEU A 91 18.44 1.85 10.35
C LEU A 91 18.98 1.11 11.58
N LEU A 92 18.46 -0.07 11.89
CA LEU A 92 18.94 -0.91 12.99
C LEU A 92 20.38 -1.40 12.73
N SER A 93 20.68 -1.84 11.51
CA SER A 93 22.04 -2.29 11.14
C SER A 93 23.09 -1.16 11.22
N ALA A 94 22.70 0.09 10.92
CA ALA A 94 23.57 1.25 11.03
C ALA A 94 23.88 1.62 12.50
N ALA A 95 22.99 1.29 13.45
CA ALA A 95 23.22 1.50 14.87
C ALA A 95 24.19 0.47 15.45
N GLU A 96 24.12 -0.79 15.00
CA GLU A 96 25.00 -1.88 15.45
C GLU A 96 26.44 -1.77 14.90
N SER A 97 26.62 -1.14 13.74
CA SER A 97 27.94 -0.97 13.10
C SER A 97 28.78 0.18 13.67
N LYS A 98 28.24 1.01 14.58
CA LYS A 98 29.07 1.93 15.37
C LYS A 98 29.73 1.14 16.50
N PRO A 99 31.06 0.96 16.50
CA PRO A 99 31.71 0.53 17.72
C PRO A 99 31.38 1.57 18.79
N MET A 100 30.79 1.14 19.89
CA MET A 100 30.99 1.83 21.16
C MET A 100 32.50 1.82 21.37
N VAL A 101 33.20 2.87 20.92
CA VAL A 101 34.57 3.09 21.32
C VAL A 101 34.48 3.25 22.83
N SER A 102 34.90 2.21 23.54
CA SER A 102 35.23 2.28 24.96
C SER A 102 36.46 3.18 25.06
N THR A 103 36.29 4.50 24.87
CA THR A 103 37.31 5.45 25.28
C THR A 103 37.48 5.20 26.76
N GLY A 104 38.66 4.72 27.14
CA GLY A 104 38.95 4.45 28.54
C GLY A 104 38.73 5.74 29.32
N LEU A 105 38.49 5.64 30.63
CA LEU A 105 38.34 6.82 31.51
C LEU A 105 39.45 7.88 31.28
N LYS A 106 40.63 7.43 30.83
CA LYS A 106 41.81 8.24 30.47
C LYS A 106 41.63 9.07 29.19
N ASP A 107 40.92 8.58 28.18
CA ASP A 107 40.70 9.28 26.90
C ASP A 107 39.65 10.40 27.03
N ILE A 108 38.68 10.21 27.93
CA ILE A 108 37.71 11.25 28.32
C ILE A 108 38.42 12.37 29.09
N ALA A 109 39.32 12.03 30.02
CA ALA A 109 40.12 13.01 30.76
C ALA A 109 41.05 13.83 29.84
N ALA A 110 41.71 13.17 28.88
CA ALA A 110 42.57 13.84 27.90
C ALA A 110 41.80 14.84 27.02
N SER A 111 40.54 14.54 26.70
CA SER A 111 39.65 15.46 25.98
C SER A 111 39.27 16.69 26.82
N PHE A 112 39.25 16.58 28.14
CA PHE A 112 39.02 17.71 29.06
C PHE A 112 40.26 18.62 29.18
N GLU A 113 41.46 18.03 29.17
CA GLU A 113 42.74 18.76 29.24
C GLU A 113 43.10 19.50 27.94
N ALA A 114 42.59 19.03 26.78
CA ALA A 114 42.72 19.73 25.51
C ALA A 114 41.85 21.01 25.41
N HIS A 115 40.79 21.11 26.24
CA HIS A 115 39.88 22.26 26.27
C HIS A 115 40.14 23.17 27.49
N ARG A 116 41.40 23.56 27.74
CA ARG A 116 41.80 24.55 28.78
C ARG A 116 41.38 26.01 28.49
N ASN A 117 40.24 26.24 27.84
CA ASN A 117 39.70 27.59 27.57
C ASN A 117 38.31 27.84 28.19
N LEU A 118 37.93 27.11 29.25
CA LEU A 118 36.69 27.39 29.99
C LEU A 118 36.79 28.58 30.96
N GLU A 119 37.99 29.09 31.28
CA GLU A 119 38.12 30.27 32.16
C GLU A 119 37.69 31.59 31.49
N LYS A 120 37.63 31.67 30.16
CA LYS A 120 37.20 32.90 29.45
C LYS A 120 35.68 33.11 29.42
N ALA A 121 34.88 32.15 29.90
CA ALA A 121 33.41 32.25 29.88
C ALA A 121 32.80 32.78 31.20
N ILE A 122 33.58 32.90 32.28
CA ILE A 122 33.10 33.40 33.59
C ILE A 122 33.47 34.88 33.81
N GLY A 123 34.09 35.54 32.80
CA GLY A 123 34.64 36.89 32.89
C GLY A 123 33.81 38.02 32.26
N HIS A 124 32.47 37.95 32.24
CA HIS A 124 31.64 39.13 31.99
C HIS A 124 30.90 39.50 33.29
N LYS A 125 31.56 40.34 34.08
CA LYS A 125 30.90 41.28 35.00
C LYS A 125 30.82 42.64 34.33
#